data_AF-A0A917MJ97-F1
#
_entry.id   AF-A0A917MJ97-F1
#
_cell.length_a   1.000
_cell.length_b   1.000
_cell.length_c   1.000
_cell.angle_alpha   90.00
_cell.angle_beta   90.00
_cell.angle_gamma   90.00
#
_symmetry.space_group_name_H-M   'P 1'
#
loop_
_entity.id
_entity.type
_entity.pdbx_description
1 polymer ?
#
loop_
_entity_poly.entity_id
_entity_poly.type
_entity_poly.pdbx_seq_one_letter_code
_entity_poly.pdbx_strand_id
1 'polypeptide(L)'
;MARVFVVVAMATALSGCVTAQEQMQQEQARWDGYLGRTVADFISATMLTPVDKYDLSGSRVFVFAGAPRTTVLPGSYGVPTVGADATCRVQVEAVNDRASNTADGWCIVQIRRAGGCDGLV
;
A
#
# COMPACT_ATOMS: atom_id res chain seq x y z
N MET A 1 -12.24 21.35 -48.38
CA MET A 1 -12.70 20.66 -47.16
C MET A 1 -11.73 19.55 -46.79
N ALA A 2 -10.54 19.87 -46.26
CA ALA A 2 -9.51 18.85 -45.98
C ALA A 2 -8.44 19.37 -45.00
N ARG A 3 -8.81 19.81 -43.79
CA ARG A 3 -7.81 20.29 -42.80
C ARG A 3 -8.08 19.97 -41.32
N VAL A 4 -9.16 19.27 -40.97
CA VAL A 4 -9.55 19.10 -39.56
C VAL A 4 -9.25 17.71 -38.98
N PHE A 5 -8.95 16.70 -39.80
CA PHE A 5 -8.89 15.30 -39.32
C PHE A 5 -7.54 14.82 -38.78
N VAL A 6 -6.45 15.59 -38.88
CA VAL A 6 -5.10 15.07 -38.58
C VAL A 6 -4.69 15.26 -37.11
N VAL A 7 -5.29 16.20 -36.38
CA VAL A 7 -4.84 16.52 -35.01
C VAL A 7 -5.40 15.54 -33.95
N VAL A 8 -6.53 14.89 -34.22
CA VAL A 8 -7.17 13.99 -33.23
C VAL A 8 -6.51 12.60 -33.20
N ALA A 9 -5.83 12.19 -34.27
CA ALA A 9 -5.23 10.85 -34.36
C ALA A 9 -3.90 10.69 -33.60
N MET A 10 -3.27 11.79 -33.18
CA MET A 10 -1.97 11.76 -32.50
C MET A 10 -2.05 11.79 -30.97
N ALA A 11 -3.24 12.05 -30.41
CA ALA A 11 -3.45 12.14 -28.96
C ALA A 11 -3.80 10.81 -28.29
N THR A 12 -4.08 9.74 -29.05
CA THR A 12 -4.54 8.45 -28.51
C THR A 12 -3.44 7.39 -28.35
N ALA A 13 -2.17 7.72 -28.62
CA ALA A 13 -1.05 6.77 -28.52
C ALA A 13 -0.31 6.76 -27.16
N LEU A 14 -0.75 7.55 -26.17
CA LEU A 14 -0.21 7.56 -24.81
C LEU A 14 -1.01 6.65 -23.85
N SER A 15 -1.64 5.60 -24.37
CA SER A 15 -2.24 4.55 -23.56
C SER A 15 -1.15 3.70 -22.89
N GLY A 16 -0.70 4.13 -21.72
CA GLY A 16 -0.80 3.27 -20.53
C GLY A 16 0.41 2.46 -20.06
N CYS A 17 1.65 2.75 -20.47
CA CYS A 17 2.81 2.25 -19.72
C CYS A 17 3.05 3.18 -18.51
N VAL A 18 2.34 2.95 -17.39
CA VAL A 18 2.76 3.50 -16.11
C VAL A 18 4.14 2.92 -15.82
N THR A 19 5.14 3.79 -15.66
CA THR A 19 6.50 3.37 -15.33
C THR A 19 6.52 2.82 -13.91
N ALA A 20 7.43 1.88 -13.62
CA ALA A 20 7.57 1.34 -12.26
C ALA A 20 7.77 2.44 -11.20
N GLN A 21 8.41 3.55 -11.60
CA GLN A 21 8.63 4.71 -10.73
C GLN A 21 7.33 5.47 -10.40
N GLU A 22 6.44 5.66 -11.37
CA GLU A 22 5.13 6.27 -11.15
C GLU A 22 4.24 5.38 -10.27
N GLN A 23 4.30 4.06 -10.45
CA GLN A 23 3.56 3.11 -9.62
C GLN A 23 4.01 3.17 -8.16
N MET A 24 5.32 3.22 -7.90
CA MET A 24 5.86 3.36 -6.54
C MET A 24 5.45 4.69 -5.90
N GLN A 25 5.45 5.79 -6.66
CA GLN A 25 5.03 7.10 -6.16
C GLN A 25 3.53 7.15 -5.84
N GLN A 26 2.69 6.62 -6.72
CA GLN A 26 1.25 6.56 -6.48
C GLN A 26 0.92 5.72 -5.25
N GLU A 27 1.61 4.60 -5.09
CA GLU A 27 1.43 3.77 -3.90
C GLU A 27 1.90 4.48 -2.64
N GLN A 28 3.07 5.13 -2.67
CA GLN A 28 3.55 5.91 -1.53
C GLN A 28 2.57 7.02 -1.15
N ALA A 29 2.07 7.80 -2.13
CA ALA A 29 1.09 8.86 -1.89
C ALA A 29 -0.21 8.32 -1.27
N ARG A 30 -0.64 7.11 -1.66
CA ARG A 30 -1.79 6.45 -1.04
C ARG A 30 -1.55 6.16 0.44
N TRP A 31 -0.36 5.70 0.81
CA TRP A 31 -0.01 5.44 2.20
C TRP A 31 0.14 6.73 3.01
N ASP A 32 0.75 7.76 2.42
CA ASP A 32 0.89 9.07 3.04
C ASP A 32 -0.47 9.72 3.33
N GLY A 33 -1.51 9.40 2.54
CA GLY A 33 -2.88 9.84 2.77
C GLY A 33 -3.52 9.37 4.09
N TYR A 34 -2.93 8.39 4.78
CA TYR A 34 -3.36 7.92 6.10
C TYR A 34 -2.65 8.63 7.26
N LEU A 35 -1.59 9.39 7.00
CA LEU A 35 -0.91 10.16 8.04
C LEU A 35 -1.87 11.22 8.62
N GLY A 36 -1.88 11.35 9.95
CA GLY A 36 -2.81 12.20 10.68
C GLY A 36 -4.23 11.64 10.85
N ARG A 37 -4.58 10.53 10.18
CA ARG A 37 -5.85 9.82 10.42
C ARG A 37 -5.76 8.93 11.65
N THR A 38 -6.90 8.45 12.14
CA THR A 38 -6.89 7.51 13.26
C THR A 38 -6.56 6.09 12.80
N VAL A 39 -6.09 5.27 13.73
CA VAL A 39 -5.94 3.82 13.50
C VAL A 39 -7.29 3.18 13.20
N ALA A 40 -8.39 3.67 13.78
CA ALA A 40 -9.75 3.22 13.43
C ALA A 40 -10.09 3.51 11.96
N ASP A 41 -9.78 4.70 11.46
CA ASP A 41 -9.99 5.06 10.04
C ASP A 41 -9.15 4.15 9.13
N PHE A 42 -7.90 3.89 9.51
CA PHE A 42 -7.02 2.99 8.79
C PHE A 42 -7.57 1.57 8.71
N ILE A 43 -8.05 1.02 9.84
CA ILE A 43 -8.67 -0.31 9.87
C ILE A 43 -9.92 -0.32 8.97
N SER A 44 -10.75 0.72 9.03
CA SER A 44 -11.97 0.81 8.22
C SER A 44 -11.68 0.89 6.72
N ALA A 45 -10.61 1.61 6.33
CA ALA A 45 -10.25 1.82 4.93
C ALA A 45 -9.52 0.62 4.32
N THR A 46 -8.69 -0.06 5.11
CA THR A 46 -7.86 -1.18 4.63
C THR A 46 -8.45 -2.54 4.92
N MET A 47 -9.44 -2.63 5.82
CA MET A 47 -9.98 -3.87 6.38
C MET A 47 -8.91 -4.77 7.04
N LEU A 48 -7.73 -4.22 7.34
CA LEU A 48 -6.66 -4.92 8.04
C LEU A 48 -6.87 -4.79 9.54
N THR A 49 -6.79 -5.91 10.25
CA THR A 49 -6.79 -5.92 11.72
C THR A 49 -5.36 -6.02 12.26
N PRO A 50 -5.04 -5.35 13.37
CA PRO A 50 -3.73 -5.50 13.98
C PRO A 50 -3.53 -6.93 14.45
N VAL A 51 -2.39 -7.53 14.09
CA VAL A 51 -1.94 -8.83 14.58
C VAL A 51 -1.07 -8.71 15.83
N ASP A 52 -0.47 -7.54 16.05
CA ASP A 52 0.35 -7.25 17.22
C ASP A 52 0.39 -5.75 17.52
N LYS A 53 0.84 -5.38 18.72
CA LYS A 53 1.07 -3.98 19.12
C LYS A 53 2.22 -3.85 20.11
N TYR A 54 3.01 -2.79 19.98
CA TYR A 54 4.10 -2.44 20.89
C TYR A 54 3.93 -1.02 21.40
N ASP A 55 3.99 -0.84 22.71
CA ASP A 55 4.02 0.47 23.34
C ASP A 55 5.43 1.06 23.33
N LEU A 56 5.56 2.30 22.89
CA LEU A 56 6.79 3.10 22.94
C LEU A 56 6.57 4.28 23.92
N SER A 57 7.63 4.98 24.31
CA SER A 57 7.51 6.16 25.18
C SER A 57 6.81 7.31 24.45
N GLY A 58 5.48 7.38 24.59
CA GLY A 58 4.63 8.42 23.98
C GLY A 58 3.95 8.03 22.65
N SER A 59 4.24 6.85 22.10
CA SER A 59 3.59 6.34 20.89
C SER A 59 3.30 4.84 21.01
N ARG A 60 2.58 4.29 20.05
CA ARG A 60 2.29 2.86 19.93
C ARG A 60 2.44 2.44 18.48
N VAL A 61 3.12 1.33 18.26
CA VAL A 61 3.22 0.69 16.95
C VAL A 61 2.19 -0.42 16.86
N PHE A 62 1.31 -0.33 15.87
CA PHE A 62 0.36 -1.37 15.50
C PHE A 62 0.93 -2.14 14.31
N VAL A 63 0.99 -3.46 14.43
CA VAL A 63 1.48 -4.33 13.36
C VAL A 63 0.28 -4.97 12.68
N PHE A 64 0.19 -4.79 11.37
CA PHE A 64 -0.81 -5.41 10.51
C PHE A 64 -0.10 -6.41 9.59
N ALA A 65 -0.72 -7.57 9.39
CA ALA A 65 -0.27 -8.54 8.42
C ALA A 65 -1.37 -8.75 7.38
N GLY A 66 -1.01 -8.61 6.10
CA GLY A 66 -1.87 -9.01 4.99
C GLY A 66 -1.90 -10.53 4.82
N ALA A 67 -2.77 -11.00 3.94
CA ALA A 67 -2.75 -12.40 3.51
C ALA A 67 -1.41 -12.72 2.80
N PRO A 68 -0.87 -13.94 2.96
CA PRO A 68 0.28 -14.37 2.20
C PRO A 68 -0.06 -14.42 0.71
N ARG A 69 0.88 -13.99 -0.13
CA ARG A 69 0.79 -14.06 -1.59
C ARG A 69 1.90 -14.96 -2.11
N THR A 70 1.52 -15.98 -2.87
CA THR A 70 2.46 -16.85 -3.59
C THR A 70 2.56 -16.37 -5.03
N THR A 71 3.76 -15.98 -5.45
CA THR A 71 4.05 -15.68 -6.85
C THR A 71 4.72 -16.90 -7.48
N VAL A 72 4.10 -17.45 -8.52
CA VAL A 72 4.62 -18.62 -9.23
C VAL A 72 5.13 -18.16 -10.60
N LEU A 73 6.42 -18.39 -10.86
CA LEU A 73 6.99 -18.21 -12.19
C LEU A 73 7.00 -19.58 -12.89
N PRO A 74 6.19 -19.76 -13.94
CA PRO A 74 6.13 -21.03 -14.65
C PRO A 74 7.47 -21.30 -15.36
N GLY A 75 7.97 -22.53 -15.19
CA GLY A 75 9.17 -22.99 -15.87
C GLY A 75 8.96 -23.15 -17.37
N SER A 76 10.01 -22.93 -18.16
CA SER A 76 10.05 -23.16 -19.61
C SER A 76 11.47 -23.48 -20.06
N TYR A 77 11.67 -24.17 -21.19
CA TYR A 77 13.01 -24.46 -21.75
C TYR A 77 14.02 -25.08 -20.75
N GLY A 78 13.57 -25.98 -19.87
CA GLY A 78 14.45 -26.67 -18.92
C GLY A 78 14.75 -25.91 -17.63
N VAL A 79 14.24 -24.68 -17.43
CA VAL A 79 14.20 -24.08 -16.09
C VAL A 79 12.97 -24.56 -15.31
N PRO A 80 13.12 -24.95 -14.03
CA PRO A 80 12.01 -25.41 -13.21
C PRO A 80 11.08 -24.25 -12.83
N THR A 81 9.82 -24.58 -12.56
CA THR A 81 8.87 -23.65 -11.94
C THR A 81 9.36 -23.29 -10.54
N VAL A 82 9.38 -21.99 -10.22
CA VAL A 82 9.75 -21.49 -8.90
C VAL A 82 8.57 -20.73 -8.29
N GLY A 83 8.38 -20.90 -6.98
CA GLY A 83 7.41 -20.15 -6.19
C GLY A 83 8.12 -19.31 -5.15
N ALA A 84 7.62 -18.09 -4.91
CA ALA A 84 8.05 -17.23 -3.82
C ALA A 84 6.83 -16.78 -3.01
N ASP A 85 6.89 -16.98 -1.70
CA ASP A 85 5.87 -16.52 -0.77
C ASP A 85 6.28 -15.17 -0.17
N ALA A 86 5.35 -14.22 -0.17
CA ALA A 86 5.53 -12.94 0.48
C ALA A 86 4.29 -12.60 1.32
N THR A 87 4.53 -12.16 2.55
CA THR A 87 3.49 -11.61 3.42
C THR A 87 3.76 -10.13 3.60
N CYS A 88 2.78 -9.28 3.30
CA CYS A 88 2.89 -7.87 3.62
C CYS A 88 2.76 -7.65 5.12
N ARG A 89 3.69 -6.88 5.67
CA ARG A 89 3.66 -6.39 7.03
C ARG A 89 3.65 -4.88 7.01
N VAL A 90 2.64 -4.28 7.63
CA VAL A 90 2.53 -2.84 7.80
C VAL A 90 2.68 -2.52 9.28
N GLN A 91 3.62 -1.64 9.61
CA GLN A 91 3.81 -1.11 10.95
C GLN A 91 3.32 0.34 10.96
N VAL A 92 2.30 0.61 11.75
CA VAL A 92 1.69 1.92 11.88
C VAL A 92 2.05 2.44 13.26
N GLU A 93 2.89 3.47 13.31
CA GLU A 93 3.16 4.18 14.55
C GLU A 93 2.12 5.29 14.73
N ALA A 94 1.54 5.36 15.93
CA ALA A 94 0.52 6.33 16.26
C ALA A 94 0.73 6.91 17.66
N VAL A 95 0.33 8.16 17.83
CA VAL A 95 0.35 8.88 19.12
C VAL A 95 -1.07 9.05 19.64
N ASN A 96 -1.25 9.00 20.95
CA ASN A 96 -2.56 9.19 21.57
C ASN A 96 -2.84 10.69 21.74
N ASP A 97 -3.52 11.28 20.76
CA ASP A 97 -3.77 12.72 20.72
C ASP A 97 -5.17 13.08 21.24
N ARG A 98 -6.06 12.10 21.42
CA ARG A 98 -7.47 12.34 21.81
C ARG A 98 -7.85 11.82 23.20
N ALA A 99 -6.86 11.47 24.02
CA ALA A 99 -7.06 10.92 25.36
C ALA A 99 -8.02 9.71 25.40
N SER A 100 -8.10 8.94 24.30
CA SER A 100 -8.93 7.73 24.22
C SER A 100 -8.04 6.49 24.19
N ASN A 101 -8.46 5.45 24.90
CA ASN A 101 -7.80 4.15 24.88
C ASN A 101 -8.25 3.24 23.72
N THR A 102 -9.21 3.70 22.89
CA THR A 102 -9.71 3.00 21.69
C THR A 102 -8.92 3.40 20.45
N ALA A 103 -9.06 2.65 19.35
CA ALA A 103 -8.35 2.90 18.09
C ALA A 103 -8.60 4.32 17.51
N ASP A 104 -9.72 4.95 17.87
CA ASP A 104 -10.12 6.30 17.47
C ASP A 104 -9.27 7.41 18.14
N GLY A 105 -8.55 7.05 19.21
CA GLY A 105 -7.67 7.96 19.93
C GLY A 105 -6.23 8.03 19.42
N TRP A 106 -5.84 7.07 18.57
CA TRP A 106 -4.47 6.92 18.09
C TRP A 106 -4.34 7.51 16.69
N CYS A 107 -3.65 8.64 16.57
CA CYS A 107 -3.39 9.33 15.31
C CYS A 107 -2.07 8.83 14.70
N ILE A 108 -2.12 8.45 13.43
CA ILE A 108 -0.98 7.87 12.71
C ILE A 108 0.05 8.93 12.42
N VAL A 109 1.30 8.68 12.83
CA VAL A 109 2.45 9.59 12.58
C VAL A 109 3.45 9.00 11.61
N GLN A 110 3.49 7.66 11.46
CA GLN A 110 4.42 7.01 10.57
C GLN A 110 3.86 5.66 10.12
N ILE A 111 4.08 5.31 8.84
CA ILE A 111 3.73 4.01 8.28
C ILE A 111 4.98 3.41 7.65
N ARG A 112 5.35 2.20 8.08
CA ARG A 112 6.45 1.41 7.49
C ARG A 112 5.87 0.15 6.89
N ARG A 113 6.38 -0.24 5.72
CA ARG A 113 5.92 -1.41 4.97
C ARG A 113 7.09 -2.34 4.71
N ALA A 114 6.85 -3.64 4.83
CA ALA A 114 7.82 -4.68 4.52
C ALA A 114 7.14 -5.87 3.85
N GLY A 115 7.83 -6.51 2.90
CA GLY A 115 7.29 -7.62 2.11
C GLY A 115 6.47 -7.17 0.90
N GLY A 116 5.70 -8.11 0.32
CA GLY A 116 4.89 -7.88 -0.89
C GLY A 116 3.59 -7.13 -0.60
N CYS A 117 3.70 -5.83 -0.31
CA CYS A 117 2.56 -4.97 0.01
C CYS A 117 1.87 -4.36 -1.22
N ASP A 118 2.34 -4.68 -2.42
CA ASP A 118 1.77 -4.20 -3.67
C ASP A 118 0.32 -4.67 -3.81
N GLY A 119 -0.60 -3.73 -4.06
CA GLY A 119 -2.02 -4.02 -4.31
C GLY A 119 -2.79 -4.61 -3.11
N LEU A 120 -2.36 -4.34 -1.87
CA LEU A 120 -3.02 -4.81 -0.65
C LEU A 120 -4.08 -3.86 -0.07
N VAL A 121 -4.40 -2.79 -0.80
CA VAL A 121 -5.46 -1.82 -0.52
C VAL A 121 -6.03 -1.31 -1.84
#